data_AF-A0A3C1Q5I3-F1
#
_entry.id   AF-A0A3C1Q5I3-F1
#
_cell.length_a   1.000
_cell.length_b   1.000
_cell.length_c   1.000
_cell.angle_alpha   90.00
_cell.angle_beta   90.00
_cell.angle_gamma   90.00
#
_symmetry.space_group_name_H-M   'P 1'
#
loop_
_entity.id
_entity.type
_entity.pdbx_description
1 polymer ?
#
loop_
_entity_poly.entity_id
_entity_poly.type
_entity_poly.pdbx_seq_one_letter_code
_entity_poly.pdbx_strand_id
1 'polypeptide(L)'
;MESMHETFCFMRLGQYCKRASVDHLFDPNLFESQLRRQVSMLIEKDTTAWQTEYVCKPSFFIRSRDSILYPDHRELAALEADFIRNGIGSEGVWDPSWQWAEYPNEWAVSKKWWQGDIAVKNLLFVEAISGS
;
A
#
# COMPACT_ATOMS: atom_id res chain seq x y z
N MET A 1 -9.85 6.28 15.29
CA MET A 1 -8.99 5.39 14.49
C MET A 1 -8.62 6.21 13.26
N GLU A 2 -7.36 6.64 13.15
CA GLU A 2 -6.91 7.43 12.00
C GLU A 2 -6.97 6.57 10.74
N SER A 3 -7.36 7.16 9.60
CA SER A 3 -7.55 6.40 8.36
C SER A 3 -6.20 6.06 7.72
N MET A 4 -6.14 5.00 6.90
CA MET A 4 -4.89 4.63 6.20
C MET A 4 -4.27 5.79 5.41
N HIS A 5 -5.11 6.68 4.86
CA HIS A 5 -4.69 7.88 4.13
C HIS A 5 -4.02 8.92 5.02
N GLU A 6 -4.50 9.09 6.25
CA GLU A 6 -3.92 10.02 7.23
C GLU A 6 -2.54 9.52 7.70
N THR A 7 -2.44 8.24 8.06
CA THR A 7 -1.16 7.61 8.39
C THR A 7 -0.16 7.70 7.23
N PHE A 8 -0.63 7.59 5.98
CA PHE A 8 0.21 7.77 4.79
C PHE A 8 0.74 9.21 4.69
N CYS A 9 -0.08 10.21 4.97
CA CYS A 9 0.38 11.61 5.02
C CYS A 9 1.49 11.80 6.05
N PHE A 10 1.36 11.23 7.25
CA PHE A 10 2.45 11.27 8.25
C PHE A 10 3.70 10.53 7.77
N MET A 11 3.56 9.34 7.20
CA MET A 11 4.71 8.63 6.61
C MET A 11 5.45 9.51 5.58
N ARG A 12 4.72 10.20 4.69
CA ARG A 12 5.29 11.12 3.71
C ARG A 12 5.96 12.32 4.37
N LEU A 13 5.34 12.90 5.40
CA LEU A 13 5.93 13.98 6.19
C LEU A 13 7.29 13.55 6.77
N GLY A 14 7.36 12.40 7.44
CA GLY A 14 8.61 11.87 8.00
C GLY A 14 9.69 11.64 6.94
N GLN A 15 9.32 11.10 5.77
CA GLN A 15 10.23 10.92 4.64
C GLN A 15 10.77 12.26 4.11
N TYR A 16 9.92 13.29 4.01
CA TYR A 16 10.35 14.62 3.57
C TYR A 16 11.23 15.32 4.60
N CYS A 17 10.89 15.25 5.89
CA CYS A 17 11.72 15.77 6.98
C CYS A 17 13.13 15.15 6.94
N LYS A 18 13.22 13.82 6.82
CA LYS A 18 14.51 13.11 6.68
C LYS A 18 15.29 13.58 5.45
N ARG A 19 14.63 13.72 4.29
CA ARG A 19 15.27 14.16 3.03
C ARG A 19 15.73 15.62 3.08
N ALA A 20 15.03 16.46 3.81
CA ALA A 20 15.36 17.86 4.01
C ALA A 20 16.31 18.10 5.20
N SER A 21 16.74 17.04 5.89
CA SER A 21 17.54 17.13 7.13
C SER A 21 16.89 17.99 8.22
N VAL A 22 15.56 17.90 8.33
CA VAL A 22 14.76 18.55 9.38
C VAL A 22 14.44 17.50 10.44
N ASP A 23 15.15 17.53 11.56
CA ASP A 23 15.09 16.53 12.64
C ASP A 23 14.56 17.09 13.98
N HIS A 24 14.22 18.39 14.03
CA HIS A 24 13.80 19.09 15.25
C HIS A 24 12.28 19.28 15.38
N LEU A 25 11.49 18.93 14.36
CA LEU A 25 10.03 19.09 14.40
C LEU A 25 9.35 18.08 15.33
N PHE A 26 9.97 16.92 15.52
CA PHE A 26 9.48 15.83 16.36
C PHE A 26 10.63 14.91 16.75
N ASP A 27 10.47 14.19 17.86
CA ASP A 27 11.41 13.12 18.22
C ASP A 27 11.34 12.01 17.15
N PRO A 28 12.45 11.72 16.43
CA PRO A 28 12.44 10.77 15.32
C PRO A 28 12.16 9.34 15.76
N ASN A 29 12.59 8.94 16.95
CA ASN A 29 12.38 7.58 17.47
C ASN A 29 10.92 7.40 17.90
N LEU A 30 10.35 8.42 18.57
CA LEU A 30 8.94 8.41 18.92
C LEU A 30 8.07 8.40 17.66
N PHE A 31 8.41 9.22 16.67
CA PHE A 31 7.70 9.27 15.39
C PHE A 31 7.70 7.91 14.68
N GLU A 32 8.88 7.28 14.53
CA GLU A 32 9.00 5.98 13.88
C GLU A 32 8.22 4.89 14.64
N SER A 33 8.33 4.82 15.96
CA SER A 33 7.62 3.81 16.76
C SER A 33 6.11 3.97 16.68
N GLN A 34 5.60 5.21 16.66
CA GLN A 34 4.17 5.49 16.48
C GLN A 34 3.70 5.10 15.08
N LEU A 35 4.48 5.44 14.06
CA LEU A 35 4.16 5.11 12.67
C LEU A 35 4.11 3.60 12.47
N ARG A 36 5.10 2.85 12.97
CA ARG A 36 5.09 1.37 12.95
C ARG A 36 3.83 0.82 13.59
N ARG A 37 3.52 1.26 14.81
CA ARG A 37 2.32 0.83 15.55
C ARG A 37 1.03 1.10 14.76
N GLN A 38 0.88 2.30 14.19
CA GLN A 38 -0.30 2.64 13.40
C GLN A 38 -0.43 1.78 12.15
N VAL A 39 0.63 1.64 11.37
CA VAL A 39 0.63 0.80 10.16
C VAL A 39 0.28 -0.65 10.51
N SER A 40 0.86 -1.21 11.57
CA SER A 40 0.55 -2.56 12.02
C SER A 40 -0.90 -2.73 12.45
N MET A 41 -1.56 -1.70 12.97
CA MET A 41 -3.00 -1.78 13.25
C MET A 41 -3.85 -1.74 11.98
N LEU A 42 -3.43 -0.96 10.97
CA LEU A 42 -4.18 -0.72 9.74
C LEU A 42 -4.10 -1.86 8.72
N ILE A 43 -2.94 -2.51 8.58
CA ILE A 43 -2.78 -3.59 7.60
C ILE A 43 -3.74 -4.75 7.93
N GLU A 44 -4.51 -5.21 6.96
CA GLU A 44 -5.39 -6.36 7.12
C GLU A 44 -4.58 -7.66 7.12
N LYS A 45 -4.77 -8.46 8.16
CA LYS A 45 -4.06 -9.74 8.38
C LYS A 45 -4.87 -10.92 7.87
N ASP A 46 -6.20 -10.78 7.81
CA ASP A 46 -7.06 -11.75 7.15
C ASP A 46 -6.93 -11.62 5.62
N THR A 47 -6.12 -12.49 5.05
CA THR A 47 -5.87 -12.53 3.60
C THR A 47 -7.11 -12.88 2.77
N THR A 48 -8.17 -13.44 3.37
CA THR A 48 -9.40 -13.75 2.64
C THR A 48 -10.15 -12.48 2.22
N ALA A 49 -10.09 -11.43 3.04
CA ALA A 49 -10.69 -10.12 2.74
C ALA A 49 -9.99 -9.40 1.58
N TRP A 50 -8.76 -9.78 1.22
CA TRP A 50 -7.98 -9.11 0.19
C TRP A 50 -8.59 -9.17 -1.22
N GLN A 51 -9.42 -10.17 -1.50
CA GLN A 51 -10.08 -10.34 -2.80
C GLN A 51 -11.36 -9.52 -2.94
N THR A 52 -12.09 -9.35 -1.84
CA THR A 52 -13.49 -8.94 -1.86
C THR A 52 -13.73 -7.57 -1.23
N GLU A 53 -12.78 -7.07 -0.43
CA GLU A 53 -12.98 -5.89 0.39
C GLU A 53 -11.96 -4.79 0.11
N TYR A 54 -12.35 -3.56 0.42
CA TYR A 54 -11.45 -2.41 0.41
C TYR A 54 -10.67 -2.35 1.73
N VAL A 55 -9.61 -3.15 1.80
CA VAL A 55 -8.75 -3.26 2.98
C VAL A 55 -7.33 -2.75 2.72
N CYS A 56 -6.66 -2.29 3.78
CA CYS A 56 -5.29 -1.83 3.68
C CYS A 56 -4.33 -3.02 3.62
N LYS A 57 -3.51 -3.11 2.58
CA LYS A 57 -2.51 -4.18 2.42
C LYS A 57 -1.09 -3.62 2.58
N PRO A 58 -0.07 -4.47 2.81
CA PRO A 58 1.33 -4.02 2.92
C PRO A 58 1.79 -3.06 1.80
N SER A 59 1.40 -3.28 0.54
CA SER A 59 1.75 -2.47 -0.64
C SER A 59 1.33 -1.00 -0.55
N PHE A 60 0.38 -0.68 0.34
CA PHE A 60 -0.05 0.69 0.57
C PHE A 60 1.08 1.53 1.20
N PHE A 61 1.79 0.96 2.17
CA PHE A 61 2.85 1.64 2.93
C PHE A 61 4.27 1.20 2.56
N ILE A 62 4.45 -0.02 2.07
CA ILE A 62 5.75 -0.63 1.82
C ILE A 62 6.04 -0.61 0.32
N ARG A 63 7.17 0.03 -0.05
CA ARG A 63 7.63 0.15 -1.45
C ARG A 63 8.98 -0.48 -1.72
N SER A 64 9.67 -0.93 -0.67
CA SER A 64 10.99 -1.56 -0.72
C SER A 64 11.21 -2.38 0.54
N ARG A 65 12.06 -3.41 0.45
CA ARG A 65 12.59 -4.16 1.60
C ARG A 65 13.40 -3.28 2.57
N ASP A 66 13.90 -2.12 2.10
CA ASP A 66 14.60 -1.13 2.92
C ASP A 66 13.65 -0.25 3.75
N SER A 67 12.33 -0.39 3.57
CA SER A 67 11.37 0.32 4.39
C SER A 67 11.53 -0.07 5.86
N ILE A 68 11.49 0.91 6.75
CA ILE A 68 11.42 0.67 8.20
C ILE A 68 10.24 -0.24 8.57
N LEU A 69 9.17 -0.24 7.78
CA LEU A 69 7.97 -1.03 8.01
C LEU A 69 8.11 -2.48 7.53
N TYR A 70 9.09 -2.80 6.69
CA TYR A 70 9.21 -4.13 6.07
C TYR A 70 9.51 -5.26 7.06
N PRO A 71 10.46 -5.12 8.01
CA PRO A 71 10.76 -6.19 8.97
C PRO A 71 9.53 -6.69 9.74
N ASP A 72 8.62 -5.78 10.11
CA ASP A 72 7.43 -6.09 10.90
C ASP A 72 6.31 -6.75 10.08
N HIS A 73 6.38 -6.68 8.75
CA HIS A 73 5.31 -7.12 7.83
C HIS A 73 5.83 -8.01 6.70
N ARG A 74 7.02 -8.61 6.88
CA ARG A 74 7.72 -9.37 5.82
C ARG A 74 6.88 -10.51 5.26
N GLU A 75 6.26 -11.28 6.14
CA GLU A 75 5.43 -12.43 5.78
C GLU A 75 4.18 -11.99 5.02
N LEU A 76 3.47 -10.97 5.53
CA LEU A 76 2.30 -10.41 4.86
C LEU A 76 2.65 -9.79 3.50
N ALA A 77 3.78 -9.10 3.39
CA ALA A 77 4.24 -8.53 2.13
C ALA A 77 4.55 -9.63 1.10
N ALA A 78 5.16 -10.74 1.52
CA ALA A 78 5.40 -11.89 0.64
C ALA A 78 4.07 -12.53 0.19
N LEU A 79 3.13 -12.72 1.11
CA LEU A 79 1.78 -13.21 0.79
C LEU A 79 1.06 -12.28 -0.19
N GLU A 80 1.17 -10.96 -0.03
CA GLU A 80 0.56 -10.01 -0.96
C GLU A 80 1.22 -10.06 -2.34
N ALA A 81 2.54 -10.24 -2.40
CA ALA A 81 3.24 -10.40 -3.68
C ALA A 81 2.76 -11.67 -4.43
N ASP A 82 2.58 -12.79 -3.72
CA ASP A 82 1.99 -14.01 -4.29
C ASP A 82 0.53 -13.80 -4.71
N PHE A 83 -0.25 -13.13 -3.87
CA PHE A 83 -1.63 -12.78 -4.15
C PHE A 83 -1.75 -11.96 -5.44
N ILE A 84 -0.89 -10.96 -5.63
CA ILE A 84 -0.85 -10.14 -6.84
C ILE A 84 -0.50 -10.99 -8.05
N ARG A 85 0.54 -11.84 -7.98
CA ARG A 85 0.95 -12.73 -9.07
C ARG A 85 -0.19 -13.66 -9.51
N ASN A 86 -0.92 -14.22 -8.56
CA ASN A 86 -1.98 -15.18 -8.81
C ASN A 86 -3.31 -14.52 -9.19
N GLY A 87 -3.48 -13.22 -8.92
CA GLY A 87 -4.72 -12.48 -9.11
C GLY A 87 -4.82 -11.72 -10.45
N ILE A 88 -3.88 -11.91 -11.38
CA ILE A 88 -3.94 -11.25 -12.68
C ILE A 88 -5.13 -11.78 -13.50
N GLY A 89 -5.96 -10.88 -14.03
CA GLY A 89 -7.13 -11.25 -14.83
C GLY A 89 -6.76 -11.81 -16.20
N SER A 90 -7.76 -12.36 -16.91
CA SER A 90 -7.59 -12.91 -18.28
C SER A 90 -7.02 -11.91 -19.28
N GLU A 91 -7.31 -10.61 -19.07
CA GLU A 91 -6.83 -9.50 -19.89
C GLU A 91 -5.40 -9.05 -19.51
N GLY A 92 -4.71 -9.76 -18.61
CA GLY A 92 -3.36 -9.41 -18.17
C GLY A 92 -3.29 -8.18 -17.25
N VAL A 93 -4.41 -7.78 -16.65
CA VAL A 93 -4.51 -6.64 -15.73
C VAL A 93 -5.37 -6.99 -14.52
N TRP A 94 -5.25 -6.19 -13.45
CA TRP A 94 -6.08 -6.31 -12.25
C TRP A 94 -7.21 -5.29 -12.29
N ASP A 95 -8.41 -5.73 -11.92
CA ASP A 95 -9.56 -4.85 -11.72
C ASP A 95 -9.52 -4.18 -10.34
N PRO A 96 -9.97 -2.91 -10.23
CA PRO A 96 -10.19 -2.29 -8.92
C PRO A 96 -11.21 -3.08 -8.10
N SER A 97 -10.99 -3.24 -6.80
CA SER A 97 -11.96 -3.89 -5.89
C SER A 97 -13.14 -2.98 -5.49
N TRP A 98 -13.23 -1.79 -6.08
CA TRP A 98 -14.26 -0.79 -5.82
C TRP A 98 -14.82 -0.23 -7.12
N GLN A 99 -15.99 0.41 -7.01
CA GLN A 99 -16.63 1.14 -8.11
C GLN A 99 -17.30 2.40 -7.58
N TRP A 100 -17.46 3.40 -8.45
CA TRP A 100 -18.29 4.56 -8.12
C TRP A 100 -19.77 4.18 -8.22
N ALA A 101 -20.55 4.55 -7.21
CA ALA A 101 -22.01 4.33 -7.23
C ALA A 101 -22.70 5.27 -8.24
N GLU A 102 -22.13 6.44 -8.46
CA GLU A 102 -22.61 7.47 -9.38
C GLU A 102 -21.72 7.53 -10.62
N TYR A 103 -22.22 8.11 -11.72
CA TYR A 103 -21.45 8.34 -12.96
C TYR A 103 -20.92 7.06 -13.64
N PRO A 104 -21.79 6.11 -14.02
CA PRO A 104 -21.36 4.81 -14.55
C PRO A 104 -20.58 4.91 -15.88
N ASN A 105 -20.88 5.93 -16.70
CA ASN A 105 -20.19 6.13 -17.98
C ASN A 105 -18.76 6.66 -17.76
N GLU A 106 -18.61 7.61 -16.85
CA GLU A 106 -17.32 8.18 -16.44
C GLU A 106 -16.49 7.15 -15.68
N TRP A 107 -17.14 6.30 -14.88
CA TRP A 107 -16.49 5.17 -14.23
C TRP A 107 -15.94 4.18 -15.25
N ALA A 108 -16.67 3.86 -16.33
CA ALA A 108 -16.17 2.95 -17.35
C ALA A 108 -14.85 3.43 -17.99
N VAL A 109 -14.71 4.74 -18.22
CA VAL A 109 -13.46 5.35 -18.69
C VAL A 109 -12.41 5.33 -17.57
N SER A 110 -12.76 5.81 -16.38
CA SER A 110 -11.86 5.91 -15.23
C SER A 110 -11.32 4.55 -14.78
N LYS A 111 -12.10 3.47 -14.93
CA LYS A 111 -11.69 2.10 -14.63
C LYS A 111 -10.43 1.72 -15.42
N LYS A 112 -10.32 2.12 -16.69
CA LYS A 112 -9.11 1.85 -17.50
C LYS A 112 -7.87 2.57 -16.95
N TRP A 113 -8.03 3.81 -16.48
CA TRP A 113 -6.94 4.56 -15.84
C TRP A 113 -6.53 3.92 -14.51
N TRP A 114 -7.50 3.50 -13.70
CA TRP A 114 -7.23 2.76 -12.46
C TRP A 114 -6.53 1.43 -12.71
N GLN A 115 -6.93 0.67 -13.74
CA GLN A 115 -6.23 -0.56 -14.12
C GLN A 115 -4.75 -0.30 -14.41
N GLY A 116 -4.42 0.79 -15.11
CA GLY A 116 -3.03 1.18 -15.38
C GLY A 116 -2.25 1.53 -14.10
N ASP A 117 -2.83 2.35 -13.23
CA ASP A 117 -2.22 2.71 -11.94
C ASP A 117 -2.00 1.49 -11.04
N ILE A 118 -3.00 0.60 -10.94
CA ILE A 118 -2.91 -0.65 -10.18
C ILE A 118 -1.83 -1.55 -10.76
N ALA A 119 -1.77 -1.71 -12.09
CA ALA A 119 -0.76 -2.55 -12.74
C ALA A 119 0.67 -2.08 -12.42
N VAL A 120 0.94 -0.78 -12.54
CA VAL A 120 2.27 -0.22 -12.22
C VAL A 120 2.60 -0.43 -10.74
N LYS A 121 1.66 -0.14 -9.84
CA LYS A 121 1.87 -0.32 -8.39
C LYS A 121 2.13 -1.78 -8.02
N ASN A 122 1.36 -2.70 -8.58
CA ASN A 122 1.49 -4.14 -8.34
C ASN A 122 2.83 -4.68 -8.82
N LEU A 123 3.25 -4.33 -10.04
CA LEU A 123 4.53 -4.77 -10.59
C LEU A 123 5.71 -4.26 -9.77
N LEU A 124 5.72 -2.96 -9.45
CA LEU A 124 6.77 -2.36 -8.60
C LEU A 124 6.83 -3.00 -7.21
N PHE A 125 5.67 -3.28 -6.62
CA PHE A 125 5.62 -3.93 -5.31
C PHE A 125 6.13 -5.38 -5.39
N VAL A 126 5.68 -6.16 -6.36
CA VAL A 126 6.14 -7.53 -6.56
C VAL A 126 7.65 -7.58 -6.77
N GLU A 127 8.20 -6.72 -7.63
CA GLU A 127 9.64 -6.61 -7.88
C GLU A 127 10.39 -6.29 -6.58
N ALA A 128 9.98 -5.23 -5.89
CA ALA A 128 10.61 -4.77 -4.66
C ALA A 128 10.61 -5.83 -3.54
N ILE A 129 9.53 -6.60 -3.41
CA ILE A 129 9.38 -7.60 -2.36
C ILE A 129 9.98 -8.95 -2.74
N SER A 130 10.09 -9.28 -4.02
CA SER A 130 10.54 -10.62 -4.45
C SER A 130 12.06 -10.69 -4.59
N GLY A 131 12.72 -9.57 -4.90
CA GLY A 131 14.18 -9.47 -4.99
C GLY A 131 14.74 -10.33 -6.13
N SER A 132 15.27 -9.68 -7.16
CA SER A 132 16.20 -10.31 -8.10
C SER A 132 17.58 -10.41 -7.46
#